data_AF-A0AAU1JB78-F1
#
_entry.id   AF-A0AAU1JB78-F1
#
_cell.length_a   1.000
_cell.length_b   1.000
_cell.length_c   1.000
_cell.angle_alpha   90.00
_cell.angle_beta   90.00
_cell.angle_gamma   90.00
#
_symmetry.space_group_name_H-M   'P 1'
#
loop_
_entity.id
_entity.type
_entity.pdbx_description
1 polymer ?
#
loop_
_entity_poly.entity_id
_entity_poly.type
_entity_poly.pdbx_seq_one_letter_code
_entity_poly.pdbx_strand_id
1 'polypeptide(L)'
;MTSGQPLKSQPLPRNRDLEQQVREPTLTIAQVSERTGLSHDTLRYYEKAGLIERVGRSTGNQRRYQAADLAWLEFLLRLRETGMSIADMQRFAALRAAGNVSVADRLAMLRAHRAELADRIRTLRRNAAVLDHKIDHYEQLLLDEHEHQHEHEHEQPGSDELT
;
A
#
# COMPACT_ATOMS: atom_id res chain seq x y z
N MET A 1 18.54 63.29 37.29
CA MET A 1 17.29 63.27 36.49
C MET A 1 17.49 62.37 35.29
N THR A 2 17.07 61.11 35.38
CA THR A 2 16.50 60.39 34.24
C THR A 2 15.62 59.29 34.80
N SER A 3 14.35 59.34 34.44
CA SER A 3 13.29 58.50 34.95
C SER A 3 13.53 57.05 34.57
N GLY A 4 13.48 56.15 35.55
CA GLY A 4 13.18 54.75 35.30
C GLY A 4 11.74 54.64 34.81
N GLN A 5 11.55 54.42 33.51
CA GLN A 5 10.28 53.94 32.98
C GLN A 5 10.05 52.53 33.52
N PRO A 6 8.92 52.24 34.18
CA PRO A 6 8.57 50.86 34.46
C PRO A 6 8.19 50.19 33.13
N LEU A 7 8.82 49.04 32.87
CA LEU A 7 8.36 48.08 31.86
C LEU A 7 6.86 47.84 32.10
N LYS A 8 6.02 48.31 31.19
CA LYS A 8 4.60 47.97 31.18
C LYS A 8 4.50 46.47 31.00
N SER A 9 4.21 45.76 32.10
CA SER A 9 3.80 44.37 32.09
C SER A 9 2.52 44.24 31.26
N GLN A 10 2.66 43.82 30.00
CA GLN A 10 1.54 43.32 29.22
C GLN A 10 0.99 42.07 29.93
N PRO A 11 -0.31 41.99 30.21
CA PRO A 11 -0.88 40.78 30.77
C PRO A 11 -0.77 39.64 29.73
N LEU A 12 -0.33 38.46 30.19
CA LEU A 12 -0.43 37.23 29.40
C LEU A 12 -1.90 37.02 28.99
N PRO A 13 -2.16 36.54 27.77
CA PRO A 13 -3.53 36.28 27.31
C PRO A 13 -4.23 35.35 28.30
N ARG A 14 -5.46 35.72 28.71
CA ARG A 14 -6.28 34.91 29.61
C ARG A 14 -6.55 33.56 28.95
N ASN A 15 -6.19 32.48 29.65
CA ASN A 15 -6.40 31.08 29.27
C ASN A 15 -7.90 30.73 29.13
N ARG A 16 -8.58 31.25 28.11
CA ARG A 16 -9.87 30.72 27.65
C ARG A 16 -9.90 30.38 26.15
N ASP A 17 -8.88 30.81 25.41
CA ASP A 17 -8.76 30.57 23.96
C ASP A 17 -7.66 29.56 23.57
N LEU A 18 -6.94 28.98 24.55
CA LEU A 18 -6.00 27.85 24.33
C LEU A 18 -6.68 26.47 24.31
N GLU A 19 -8.02 26.43 24.36
CA GLU A 19 -8.81 25.20 24.18
C GLU A 19 -8.93 24.76 22.71
N GLN A 20 -8.25 25.43 21.78
CA GLN A 20 -7.90 24.81 20.51
C GLN A 20 -6.77 23.80 20.75
N GLN A 21 -7.13 22.69 21.42
CA GLN A 21 -6.50 21.41 21.14
C GLN A 21 -6.47 21.31 19.62
N VAL A 22 -5.28 21.40 19.04
CA VAL A 22 -5.03 20.93 17.68
C VAL A 22 -5.28 19.42 17.73
N ARG A 23 -6.55 19.03 17.71
CA ARG A 23 -6.98 17.65 17.53
C ARG A 23 -6.60 17.37 16.09
N GLU A 24 -5.58 16.57 15.87
CA GLU A 24 -5.39 16.01 14.54
C GLU A 24 -6.73 15.46 14.06
N PRO A 25 -7.15 15.79 12.82
CA PRO A 25 -8.48 15.44 12.35
C PRO A 25 -8.62 13.92 12.30
N THR A 26 -9.37 13.37 13.27
CA THR A 26 -9.70 11.94 13.28
C THR A 26 -10.63 11.60 12.11
N LEU A 27 -10.26 10.58 11.34
CA LEU A 27 -10.96 10.14 10.15
C LEU A 27 -12.12 9.21 10.49
N THR A 28 -13.20 9.29 9.73
CA THR A 28 -14.30 8.31 9.80
C THR A 28 -13.91 7.02 9.07
N ILE A 29 -14.61 5.93 9.37
CA ILE A 29 -14.41 4.64 8.65
C ILE A 29 -14.57 4.78 7.12
N ALA A 30 -15.45 5.68 6.66
CA ALA A 30 -15.65 5.96 5.24
C ALA A 30 -14.42 6.65 4.63
N GLN A 31 -13.85 7.64 5.31
CA GLN A 31 -12.63 8.31 4.86
C GLN A 31 -11.41 7.38 4.86
N VAL A 32 -11.31 6.48 5.86
CA VAL A 32 -10.27 5.45 5.88
C VAL A 32 -10.46 4.47 4.74
N SER A 33 -11.69 4.04 4.49
CA SER A 33 -12.03 3.15 3.37
C SER A 33 -11.64 3.75 2.03
N GLU A 34 -11.98 5.02 1.80
CA GLU A 34 -11.63 5.75 0.58
C GLU A 34 -10.11 5.88 0.37
N ARG A 35 -9.36 6.15 1.43
CA ARG A 35 -7.90 6.33 1.35
C ARG A 35 -7.13 5.02 1.22
N THR A 36 -7.59 3.97 1.89
CA THR A 36 -6.88 2.67 1.96
C THR A 36 -7.39 1.66 0.94
N GLY A 37 -8.55 1.91 0.33
CA GLY A 37 -9.26 0.95 -0.51
C GLY A 37 -9.88 -0.24 0.26
N LEU A 38 -9.75 -0.27 1.60
CA LEU A 38 -10.31 -1.35 2.41
C LEU A 38 -11.81 -1.16 2.58
N SER A 39 -12.58 -2.24 2.43
CA SER A 39 -14.01 -2.21 2.75
C SER A 39 -14.24 -1.95 4.25
N HIS A 40 -15.40 -1.39 4.59
CA HIS A 40 -15.81 -1.25 5.99
C HIS A 40 -15.74 -2.58 6.77
N ASP A 41 -16.09 -3.69 6.12
CA ASP A 41 -16.03 -5.02 6.73
C ASP A 41 -14.60 -5.48 6.99
N THR A 42 -13.66 -5.14 6.10
CA THR A 42 -12.24 -5.45 6.30
C THR A 42 -11.65 -4.65 7.46
N LEU A 43 -12.00 -3.37 7.56
CA LEU A 43 -11.59 -2.52 8.70
C LEU A 43 -12.15 -3.07 10.03
N ARG A 44 -13.42 -3.46 10.05
CA ARG A 44 -14.05 -4.11 11.22
C ARG A 44 -13.40 -5.45 11.56
N TYR A 45 -13.06 -6.23 10.54
CA TYR A 45 -12.37 -7.51 10.71
C TYR A 45 -10.98 -7.29 11.30
N TYR A 46 -10.21 -6.30 10.85
CA TYR A 46 -8.88 -6.00 11.40
C TYR A 46 -8.94 -5.54 12.86
N GLU A 47 -9.93 -4.74 13.24
CA GLU A 47 -10.20 -4.42 14.65
C GLU A 47 -10.50 -5.70 15.46
N LYS A 48 -11.41 -6.56 14.96
CA LYS A 48 -11.79 -7.79 15.65
C LYS A 48 -10.64 -8.78 15.76
N ALA A 49 -9.78 -8.84 14.75
CA ALA A 49 -8.59 -9.66 14.72
C ALA A 49 -7.45 -9.12 15.59
N GLY A 50 -7.61 -7.95 16.23
CA GLY A 50 -6.58 -7.34 17.09
C GLY A 50 -5.39 -6.79 16.30
N LEU A 51 -5.56 -6.55 15.00
CA LEU A 51 -4.52 -5.95 14.15
C LEU A 51 -4.44 -4.43 14.35
N ILE A 52 -5.54 -3.80 14.75
CA ILE A 52 -5.62 -2.37 15.02
C ILE A 52 -6.17 -2.22 16.44
N GLU A 53 -5.63 -1.27 17.20
CA GLU A 53 -6.20 -0.93 18.50
C GLU A 53 -7.64 -0.42 18.35
N ARG A 54 -8.43 -0.55 19.41
CA ARG A 54 -9.81 -0.05 19.40
C ARG A 54 -9.79 1.45 19.20
N VAL A 55 -10.17 1.88 18.00
CA VAL A 55 -10.29 3.28 17.63
C VAL A 55 -11.24 4.03 18.54
N GLY A 56 -10.90 5.28 18.82
CA GLY A 56 -11.74 6.18 19.60
C GLY A 56 -13.14 6.29 18.99
N ARG A 57 -14.13 6.54 19.84
CA ARG A 57 -15.50 6.80 19.39
C ARG A 57 -15.83 8.27 19.57
N SER A 58 -16.49 8.86 18.57
CA SER A 58 -17.09 10.18 18.68
C SER A 58 -18.30 10.16 19.64
N THR A 59 -18.77 11.35 20.04
CA THR A 59 -19.98 11.54 20.86
C THR A 59 -21.22 10.88 20.23
N GLY A 60 -21.29 10.80 18.90
CA GLY A 60 -22.31 10.06 18.15
C GLY A 60 -22.05 8.55 17.99
N ASN A 61 -21.19 7.95 18.82
CA ASN A 61 -20.79 6.53 18.78
C ASN A 61 -20.15 6.05 17.46
N GLN A 62 -19.64 6.97 16.64
CA GLN A 62 -18.96 6.67 15.37
C GLN A 62 -17.46 6.44 15.59
N ARG A 63 -16.87 5.48 14.87
CA ARG A 63 -15.43 5.18 14.87
C ARG A 63 -14.59 6.35 14.34
N ARG A 64 -13.47 6.63 15.00
CA ARG A 64 -12.55 7.72 14.69
C ARG A 64 -11.10 7.23 14.69
N TYR A 65 -10.50 7.20 13.50
CA TYR A 65 -9.13 6.74 13.25
C TYR A 65 -8.18 7.93 13.28
N GLN A 66 -7.02 7.77 13.91
CA GLN A 66 -5.94 8.76 13.88
C GLN A 66 -5.10 8.62 12.60
N ALA A 67 -4.30 9.63 12.28
CA ALA A 67 -3.37 9.55 11.16
C ALA A 67 -2.36 8.39 11.32
N ALA A 68 -1.93 8.11 12.55
CA ALA A 68 -1.05 6.98 12.86
C ALA A 68 -1.70 5.61 12.57
N ASP A 69 -3.03 5.50 12.73
CA ASP A 69 -3.77 4.28 12.39
C ASP A 69 -3.77 4.03 10.88
N LEU A 70 -3.76 5.10 10.08
CA LEU A 70 -3.70 5.02 8.62
C LEU A 70 -2.36 4.48 8.13
N ALA A 71 -1.25 5.04 8.61
CA ALA A 71 0.08 4.55 8.25
C ALA A 71 0.28 3.09 8.68
N TRP A 72 -0.32 2.70 9.81
CA TRP A 72 -0.31 1.32 10.28
C TRP A 72 -1.15 0.39 9.40
N LEU A 73 -2.35 0.82 8.99
CA LEU A 73 -3.22 0.11 8.06
C LEU A 73 -2.55 -0.12 6.70
N GLU A 74 -1.93 0.92 6.14
CA GLU A 74 -1.19 0.83 4.88
C GLU A 74 -0.06 -0.19 4.99
N PHE A 75 0.66 -0.20 6.11
CA PHE A 75 1.72 -1.18 6.35
C PHE A 75 1.17 -2.61 6.43
N LEU A 76 0.09 -2.85 7.17
CA LEU A 76 -0.58 -4.15 7.23
C LEU A 76 -1.04 -4.61 5.85
N LEU A 77 -1.56 -3.70 5.03
CA LEU A 77 -1.94 -4.00 3.65
C LEU A 77 -0.73 -4.50 2.84
N ARG A 78 0.42 -3.83 2.93
CA ARG A 78 1.65 -4.28 2.24
C ARG A 78 2.11 -5.66 2.72
N LEU A 79 2.02 -5.94 4.02
CA LEU A 79 2.36 -7.27 4.55
C LEU A 79 1.43 -8.34 3.97
N ARG A 80 0.12 -8.08 3.93
CA ARG A 80 -0.86 -9.00 3.34
C ARG A 80 -0.65 -9.20 1.84
N GLU A 81 -0.46 -8.12 1.08
CA GLU A 81 -0.20 -8.17 -0.38
C GLU A 81 1.05 -8.98 -0.72
N THR A 82 2.07 -8.91 0.15
CA THR A 82 3.31 -9.68 0.00
C THR A 82 3.20 -11.12 0.52
N GLY A 83 2.02 -11.53 1.00
CA GLY A 83 1.71 -12.91 1.37
C GLY A 83 1.91 -13.24 2.84
N MET A 84 2.10 -12.26 3.73
CA MET A 84 2.15 -12.52 5.16
C MET A 84 0.78 -13.02 5.66
N SER A 85 0.80 -14.07 6.48
CA SER A 85 -0.43 -14.64 7.03
C SER A 85 -1.09 -13.68 8.04
N ILE A 86 -2.41 -13.80 8.22
CA ILE A 86 -3.13 -13.04 9.27
C ILE A 86 -2.54 -13.35 10.65
N ALA A 87 -2.15 -14.60 10.91
CA ALA A 87 -1.57 -15.01 12.18
C ALA A 87 -0.22 -14.30 12.45
N ASP A 88 0.65 -14.19 11.43
CA ASP A 88 1.92 -13.47 11.58
C ASP A 88 1.72 -11.97 11.72
N MET A 89 0.75 -11.39 11.01
CA MET A 89 0.38 -9.99 11.21
C MET A 89 -0.16 -9.73 12.63
N GLN A 90 -0.93 -10.65 13.20
CA GLN A 90 -1.39 -10.56 14.60
C GLN A 90 -0.22 -10.65 15.58
N ARG A 91 0.72 -11.58 15.34
CA ARG A 91 1.95 -11.67 16.13
C ARG A 91 2.75 -10.37 16.06
N PHE A 92 2.90 -9.80 14.87
CA PHE A 92 3.59 -8.52 14.69
C PHE A 92 2.86 -7.38 15.42
N ALA A 93 1.53 -7.32 15.35
CA ALA A 93 0.71 -6.33 16.06
C ALA A 93 0.90 -6.45 17.58
N ALA A 94 0.90 -7.67 18.13
CA ALA A 94 1.15 -7.92 19.54
C ALA A 94 2.55 -7.47 19.97
N LEU A 95 3.58 -7.77 19.16
CA LEU A 95 4.93 -7.27 19.41
C LEU A 95 4.97 -5.73 19.37
N ARG A 96 4.31 -5.10 18.39
CA ARG A 96 4.23 -3.64 18.32
C ARG A 96 3.62 -3.03 19.58
N ALA A 97 2.54 -3.63 20.09
CA ALA A 97 1.88 -3.20 21.33
C ALA A 97 2.78 -3.34 22.57
N ALA A 98 3.72 -4.30 22.59
CA ALA A 98 4.72 -4.44 23.66
C ALA A 98 5.77 -3.31 23.66
N GLY A 99 5.79 -2.45 22.64
CA GLY A 99 6.67 -1.28 22.61
C GLY A 99 8.13 -1.61 22.30
N ASN A 100 9.07 -0.83 22.87
CA ASN A 100 10.47 -0.86 22.43
C ASN A 100 11.21 -2.16 22.77
N VAL A 101 10.74 -2.92 23.76
CA VAL A 101 11.36 -4.19 24.16
C VAL A 101 11.29 -5.26 23.04
N SER A 102 10.34 -5.14 22.12
CA SER A 102 10.09 -6.09 21.04
C SER A 102 10.70 -5.68 19.68
N VAL A 103 11.46 -4.58 19.63
CA VAL A 103 12.00 -4.06 18.35
C VAL A 103 12.85 -5.11 17.64
N ALA A 104 13.66 -5.87 18.38
CA ALA A 104 14.48 -6.94 17.82
C ALA A 104 13.64 -8.04 17.17
N ASP A 105 12.57 -8.49 17.82
CA ASP A 105 11.67 -9.52 17.29
C ASP A 105 10.90 -9.04 16.06
N ARG A 106 10.42 -7.78 16.08
CA ARG A 106 9.77 -7.16 14.92
C ARG A 106 10.72 -7.08 13.73
N LEU A 107 11.96 -6.66 13.96
CA LEU A 107 12.98 -6.60 12.91
C LEU A 107 13.29 -7.99 12.35
N ALA A 108 13.38 -9.01 13.20
CA ALA A 108 13.60 -10.39 12.78
C ALA A 108 12.47 -10.90 11.87
N MET A 109 11.21 -10.66 12.26
CA MET A 109 10.05 -11.02 11.44
C MET A 109 10.07 -10.33 10.07
N LEU A 110 10.37 -9.03 10.01
CA LEU A 110 10.44 -8.31 8.73
C LEU A 110 11.60 -8.76 7.85
N ARG A 111 12.75 -9.10 8.44
CA ARG A 111 13.89 -9.65 7.69
C ARG A 111 13.57 -11.01 7.10
N ALA A 112 12.93 -11.89 7.87
CA ALA A 112 12.50 -13.21 7.38
C ALA A 112 11.50 -13.06 6.22
N HIS A 113 10.45 -12.27 6.41
CA HIS A 113 9.44 -12.02 5.37
C HIS A 113 10.04 -11.37 4.11
N ARG A 114 10.98 -10.42 4.28
CA ARG A 114 11.68 -9.80 3.15
C ARG A 114 12.52 -10.81 2.37
N ALA A 115 13.17 -11.77 3.04
CA ALA A 115 13.94 -12.81 2.38
C ALA A 115 13.01 -13.73 1.56
N GLU A 116 11.91 -14.19 2.14
CA GLU A 116 10.90 -14.99 1.45
C GLU A 116 10.31 -14.26 0.22
N LEU A 117 9.99 -12.96 0.38
CA LEU A 117 9.51 -12.13 -0.73
C LEU A 117 10.55 -12.01 -1.84
N ALA A 118 11.83 -11.80 -1.49
CA ALA A 118 12.91 -11.74 -2.48
C ALA A 118 13.05 -13.05 -3.27
N ASP A 119 12.88 -14.19 -2.62
CA ASP A 119 12.94 -15.52 -3.23
C ASP A 119 11.75 -15.74 -4.18
N ARG A 120 10.55 -15.32 -3.77
CA ARG A 120 9.36 -15.33 -4.63
C ARG A 120 9.54 -14.43 -5.85
N ILE A 121 10.08 -13.22 -5.69
CA ILE A 121 10.39 -12.32 -6.82
C ILE A 121 11.37 -12.96 -7.79
N ARG A 122 12.45 -13.59 -7.30
CA ARG A 122 13.42 -14.29 -8.19
C ARG A 122 12.77 -15.42 -8.97
N THR A 123 11.86 -16.16 -8.35
CA THR A 123 11.12 -17.23 -9.01
C THR A 123 10.15 -16.70 -10.06
N LEU A 124 9.36 -15.67 -9.72
CA LEU A 124 8.44 -15.04 -10.67
C LEU A 124 9.15 -14.46 -11.89
N ARG A 125 10.32 -13.83 -11.71
CA ARG A 125 11.14 -13.32 -12.82
C ARG A 125 11.64 -14.43 -13.74
N ARG A 126 12.10 -15.56 -13.18
CA ARG A 126 12.51 -16.72 -13.99
C ARG A 126 11.33 -17.29 -14.78
N ASN A 127 10.17 -17.39 -14.16
CA ASN A 127 8.97 -17.89 -14.83
C ASN A 127 8.51 -16.93 -15.94
N ALA A 128 8.55 -15.62 -15.70
CA ALA A 128 8.22 -14.61 -16.70
C ALA A 128 9.12 -14.75 -17.94
N ALA A 129 10.44 -14.90 -17.76
CA ALA A 129 11.37 -15.07 -18.88
C ALA A 129 11.07 -16.33 -19.74
N VAL A 130 10.57 -17.41 -19.13
CA VAL A 130 10.14 -18.61 -19.88
C VAL A 130 8.89 -18.33 -20.70
N LEU A 131 7.95 -17.55 -20.15
CA LEU A 131 6.74 -17.13 -20.87
C LEU A 131 7.10 -16.19 -22.01
N ASP A 132 7.98 -15.22 -21.78
CA ASP A 132 8.45 -14.26 -22.80
C ASP A 132 9.04 -15.01 -24.00
N HIS A 133 9.94 -15.98 -23.78
CA HIS A 133 10.48 -16.81 -24.86
C HIS A 133 9.39 -17.58 -25.63
N LYS A 134 8.31 -18.01 -24.95
CA LYS A 134 7.20 -18.70 -25.63
C LYS A 134 6.32 -17.74 -26.42
N ILE A 135 6.11 -16.53 -25.92
CA ILE A 135 5.41 -15.46 -26.63
C ILE A 135 6.20 -15.12 -27.89
N ASP A 136 7.49 -14.84 -27.78
CA ASP A 136 8.37 -14.52 -28.92
C ASP A 136 8.32 -15.60 -29.99
N HIS A 137 8.38 -16.88 -29.60
CA HIS A 137 8.31 -17.99 -30.54
C HIS A 137 7.00 -18.00 -31.34
N TYR A 138 5.86 -17.74 -30.71
CA TYR A 138 4.57 -17.71 -31.40
C TYR A 138 4.39 -16.44 -32.23
N GLU A 139 4.93 -15.30 -31.79
CA GLU A 139 4.95 -14.08 -32.60
C GLU A 139 5.76 -14.26 -33.88
N GLN A 140 6.91 -14.95 -33.82
CA GLN A 140 7.70 -15.28 -35.02
C GLN A 140 6.94 -16.23 -35.96
N LEU A 141 6.31 -17.28 -35.44
CA LEU A 141 5.52 -18.20 -36.28
C LEU A 141 4.39 -17.49 -37.03
N LEU A 142 3.71 -16.54 -36.39
CA LEU A 142 2.67 -15.75 -37.04
C LEU A 142 3.23 -14.86 -38.15
N LEU A 143 4.40 -14.26 -37.94
CA LEU A 143 5.06 -13.45 -38.98
C LEU A 143 5.45 -14.30 -40.18
N ASP A 144 6.05 -15.47 -39.94
CA ASP A 144 6.44 -16.40 -41.00
C ASP A 144 5.21 -16.83 -41.83
N GLU A 145 4.08 -17.16 -41.19
CA GLU A 145 2.83 -17.52 -41.89
C GLU A 145 2.28 -16.37 -42.76
N HIS A 146 2.44 -15.11 -42.34
CA HIS A 146 1.99 -13.94 -43.11
C HIS A 146 2.91 -13.60 -44.29
N GLU A 147 4.23 -13.79 -44.15
CA GLU A 147 5.18 -13.58 -45.25
C GLU A 147 4.94 -14.61 -46.38
N HIS A 148 4.70 -15.87 -46.03
CA HIS A 148 4.40 -16.92 -47.01
C HIS A 148 3.04 -16.74 -47.71
N GLN A 149 2.08 -16.05 -47.07
CA GLN A 149 0.79 -15.70 -47.70
C GLN A 149 0.93 -14.52 -48.69
N HIS A 150 1.87 -13.60 -48.47
CA HIS A 150 2.10 -12.46 -49.37
C HIS A 150 2.94 -12.79 -50.61
N GLU A 151 3.83 -13.78 -50.53
CA GLU A 151 4.63 -14.22 -51.69
C GLU A 151 3.80 -14.97 -52.75
N HIS A 152 2.71 -15.64 -52.34
CA HIS A 152 1.85 -16.40 -53.26
C HIS A 152 0.84 -15.55 -54.06
N GLU A 153 0.64 -14.28 -53.73
CA GLU A 153 -0.28 -13.39 -54.46
C GLU A 153 0.39 -12.57 -55.58
N HIS A 154 1.72 -12.60 -55.71
CA HIS A 154 2.45 -11.71 -56.64
C HIS A 154 2.93 -12.33 -57.97
N GLU A 155 2.63 -13.60 -58.25
CA GLU A 155 3.06 -14.28 -59.49
C GLU A 155 1.87 -14.63 -60.42
N GLN A 156 1.25 -13.60 -60.98
CA GLN A 156 0.51 -13.68 -62.24
C GLN A 156 0.97 -12.54 -63.14
N PRO A 157 2.04 -12.70 -63.94
CA PRO A 157 2.19 -11.87 -65.12
C PRO A 157 1.24 -12.40 -66.18
N GLY A 158 0.30 -11.56 -66.58
CA GLY A 158 -0.39 -11.73 -67.86
C GLY A 158 0.63 -11.80 -69.00
N SER A 159 0.48 -12.82 -69.83
CA SER A 159 0.84 -12.84 -71.24
C SER A 159 -0.29 -13.65 -71.88
N ASP A 160 -1.35 -13.00 -72.37
CA ASP A 160 -1.42 -12.41 -73.70
C ASP A 160 -0.62 -13.18 -74.78
N GLU A 161 -1.42 -13.64 -75.74
CA GLU A 161 -1.16 -13.72 -77.18
C GLU A 161 -0.38 -14.90 -77.82
N LEU A 162 -1.07 -15.42 -78.85
CA LEU A 162 -0.60 -15.81 -80.18
C LEU A 162 -0.22 -17.28 -80.44
N THR A 163 -1.22 -17.96 -81.02
CA THR A 163 -1.22 -18.79 -82.25
C THR A 163 -1.63 -20.25 -82.07
#